data_AF-A0A0C9R5M4-F1
#
_entry.id   AF-A0A0C9R5M4-F1
#
_cell.length_a   1.000
_cell.length_b   1.000
_cell.length_c   1.000
_cell.angle_alpha   90.00
_cell.angle_beta   90.00
_cell.angle_gamma   90.00
#
_symmetry.space_group_name_H-M   'P 1'
#
loop_
_entity.id
_entity.type
_entity.pdbx_description
1 polymer ?
#
loop_
_entity_poly.entity_id
_entity_poly.type
_entity_poly.pdbx_seq_one_letter_code
_entity_poly.pdbx_strand_id
1 'polypeptide(L)'
;IPLGRLFQYPSIEYVTSHYNYYFGASETAKVNVTDYIQQIYNFGNLTIASSEIINVYYDYVNDLGTLLKDTPMRTIVNYVHWHFVSDFIDATDRRMNNYLLEFKRETYGIRENRPLWEECVGAMHLHHAVAPEFIKKYFTNRVKDAAVKMITSLKTTMEHEILEANWIDDYTKRVIIRKLKDIIALIGYPEWYSDGEFMATAYWDLSITSNYLDNIFSWWRFIAGNKARQLRSKDTRTLWYGDPVTVNAFYRIFLNNITSLIMLYSGPSPVTKFPMPSIHWVFSMMKMAGSED
;
A
#
# COMPACT_ATOMS: atom_id res chain seq x y z
N ILE A 1 -10.29 7.22 -17.19
CA ILE A 1 -9.44 6.32 -18.02
C ILE A 1 -10.14 4.97 -18.03
N PRO A 2 -10.48 4.40 -19.20
CA PRO A 2 -11.14 3.09 -19.27
C PRO A 2 -10.28 2.01 -18.58
N LEU A 3 -10.90 1.04 -17.86
CA LEU A 3 -10.14 0.00 -17.15
C LEU A 3 -9.21 -0.79 -18.09
N GLY A 4 -9.65 -1.04 -19.33
CA GLY A 4 -8.82 -1.69 -20.36
C GLY A 4 -7.54 -0.94 -20.74
N ARG A 5 -7.43 0.37 -20.45
CA ARG A 5 -6.16 1.11 -20.59
C ARG A 5 -5.25 0.95 -19.37
N LEU A 6 -5.82 0.79 -18.18
CA LEU A 6 -5.10 0.67 -16.90
C LEU A 6 -4.59 -0.75 -16.63
N PHE A 7 -5.28 -1.75 -17.16
CA PHE A 7 -4.97 -3.17 -16.96
C PHE A 7 -4.58 -3.79 -18.30
N GLN A 8 -3.27 -3.81 -18.56
CA GLN A 8 -2.69 -4.46 -19.72
C GLN A 8 -1.63 -5.43 -19.23
N TYR A 9 -1.71 -6.68 -19.67
CA TYR A 9 -0.95 -7.81 -19.11
C TYR A 9 0.03 -8.44 -20.11
N PRO A 10 1.01 -7.68 -20.65
CA PRO A 10 2.07 -8.22 -21.50
C PRO A 10 3.10 -9.02 -20.69
N SER A 11 3.94 -9.78 -21.40
CA SER A 11 5.18 -10.30 -20.83
C SER A 11 6.24 -9.21 -20.68
N ILE A 12 7.18 -9.38 -19.74
CA ILE A 12 8.35 -8.50 -19.59
C ILE A 12 9.13 -8.40 -20.90
N GLU A 13 9.28 -9.51 -21.62
CA GLU A 13 9.96 -9.57 -22.91
C GLU A 13 9.28 -8.68 -23.96
N TYR A 14 7.95 -8.73 -24.03
CA TYR A 14 7.19 -7.89 -24.95
C TYR A 14 7.38 -6.41 -24.62
N VAL A 15 7.27 -6.03 -23.34
CA VAL A 15 7.43 -4.64 -22.91
C VAL A 15 8.83 -4.13 -23.20
N THR A 16 9.85 -4.94 -22.90
CA THR A 16 11.25 -4.60 -23.16
C THR A 16 11.51 -4.41 -24.65
N SER A 17 11.02 -5.32 -25.49
CA SER A 17 11.19 -5.25 -26.95
C SER A 17 10.45 -4.06 -27.53
N HIS A 18 9.21 -3.82 -27.08
CA HIS A 18 8.39 -2.70 -27.52
C HIS A 18 9.03 -1.36 -27.15
N TYR A 19 9.51 -1.21 -25.91
CA TYR A 19 10.19 0.00 -25.47
C TYR A 19 11.49 0.25 -26.24
N ASN A 20 12.31 -0.80 -26.39
CA ASN A 20 13.59 -0.70 -27.10
C ASN A 20 13.41 -0.37 -28.59
N TYR A 21 12.32 -0.80 -29.22
CA TYR A 21 12.01 -0.45 -30.60
C TYR A 21 11.90 1.07 -30.79
N TYR A 22 11.27 1.79 -29.87
CA TYR A 22 11.08 3.24 -29.97
C TYR A 22 12.24 4.05 -29.37
N PHE A 23 12.83 3.58 -28.27
CA PHE A 23 13.75 4.37 -27.45
C PHE A 23 15.15 3.78 -27.29
N GLY A 24 15.40 2.54 -27.74
CA GLY A 24 16.65 1.81 -27.49
C GLY A 24 17.89 2.41 -28.16
N ALA A 25 17.72 3.27 -29.16
CA ALA A 25 18.81 4.01 -29.81
C ALA A 25 19.21 5.30 -29.07
N SER A 26 18.37 5.80 -28.15
CA SER A 26 18.64 7.00 -27.36
C SER A 26 19.54 6.67 -26.18
N GLU A 27 20.64 7.40 -26.00
CA GLU A 27 21.53 7.21 -24.85
C GLU A 27 20.82 7.47 -23.51
N THR A 28 19.94 8.48 -23.47
CA THR A 28 19.24 8.90 -22.25
C THR A 28 17.96 8.11 -21.97
N ALA A 29 17.33 7.54 -23.00
CA ALA A 29 16.08 6.77 -22.87
C ALA A 29 16.27 5.26 -22.97
N LYS A 30 17.50 4.75 -23.08
CA LYS A 30 17.76 3.31 -23.12
C LYS A 30 17.57 2.70 -21.72
N VAL A 31 16.46 1.99 -21.53
CA VAL A 31 16.14 1.29 -20.28
C VAL A 31 16.05 -0.21 -20.52
N ASN A 32 16.84 -0.99 -19.77
CA ASN A 32 16.71 -2.44 -19.76
C ASN A 32 15.67 -2.86 -18.70
N VAL A 33 14.42 -2.96 -19.13
CA VAL A 33 13.28 -3.27 -18.24
C VAL A 33 13.45 -4.64 -17.57
N THR A 34 13.92 -5.65 -18.31
CA THR A 34 14.20 -6.99 -17.75
C THR A 34 15.22 -6.93 -16.61
N ASP A 35 16.35 -6.25 -16.84
CA ASP A 35 17.40 -6.11 -15.82
C ASP A 35 16.92 -5.30 -14.61
N TYR A 36 16.20 -4.20 -14.84
CA TYR A 36 15.61 -3.40 -13.78
C TYR A 36 14.66 -4.22 -12.89
N ILE A 37 13.76 -4.99 -13.49
CA ILE A 37 12.86 -5.89 -12.74
C ILE A 37 13.67 -6.95 -11.99
N GLN A 38 14.66 -7.56 -12.63
CA GLN A 38 15.51 -8.56 -11.97
C GLN A 38 16.24 -7.98 -10.77
N GLN A 39 16.77 -6.75 -10.85
CA GLN A 39 17.42 -6.07 -9.72
C GLN A 39 16.46 -5.87 -8.53
N ILE A 40 15.18 -5.54 -8.77
CA ILE A 40 14.17 -5.43 -7.71
C ILE A 40 13.91 -6.79 -7.04
N TYR A 41 13.79 -7.85 -7.82
CA TYR A 41 13.47 -9.18 -7.29
C TYR A 41 14.68 -9.94 -6.72
N ASN A 42 15.90 -9.48 -7.00
CA ASN A 42 17.12 -9.96 -6.34
C ASN A 42 17.07 -9.74 -4.82
N PHE A 43 16.42 -8.69 -4.32
CA PHE A 43 16.21 -8.50 -2.88
C PHE A 43 15.45 -9.66 -2.23
N GLY A 44 14.59 -10.34 -2.99
CA GLY A 44 13.85 -11.52 -2.55
C GLY A 44 14.51 -12.86 -2.89
N ASN A 45 15.73 -12.85 -3.46
CA ASN A 45 16.39 -14.02 -4.05
C ASN A 45 15.53 -14.76 -5.09
N LEU A 46 14.79 -13.99 -5.91
CA LEU A 46 13.93 -14.54 -6.95
C LEU A 46 14.51 -14.28 -8.35
N THR A 47 14.55 -15.33 -9.17
CA THR A 47 14.80 -15.21 -10.61
C THR A 47 13.47 -14.99 -11.34
N ILE A 48 13.42 -13.95 -12.17
CA ILE A 48 12.22 -13.58 -12.93
C ILE A 48 12.44 -13.94 -14.39
N ALA A 49 11.54 -14.75 -14.95
CA ALA A 49 11.59 -15.11 -16.37
C ALA A 49 11.12 -13.92 -17.23
N SER A 50 11.69 -13.77 -18.42
CA SER A 50 11.24 -12.74 -19.38
C SER A 50 9.78 -12.95 -19.84
N SER A 51 9.28 -14.18 -19.71
CA SER A 51 7.88 -14.55 -19.99
C SER A 51 6.90 -14.17 -18.87
N GLU A 52 7.37 -13.68 -17.72
CA GLU A 52 6.51 -13.26 -16.62
C GLU A 52 5.56 -12.14 -17.08
N ILE A 53 4.30 -12.23 -16.66
CA ILE A 53 3.27 -11.24 -16.98
C ILE A 53 3.29 -10.10 -15.97
N ILE A 54 3.29 -8.87 -16.47
CA ILE A 54 3.27 -7.65 -15.67
C ILE A 54 2.09 -6.76 -16.07
N ASN A 55 1.58 -5.97 -15.13
CA ASN A 55 0.59 -4.94 -15.46
C ASN A 55 1.31 -3.64 -15.86
N VAL A 56 1.03 -3.11 -17.05
CA VAL A 56 1.73 -1.92 -17.60
C VAL A 56 0.75 -0.85 -18.05
N TYR A 57 1.03 0.40 -17.66
CA TYR A 57 0.36 1.57 -18.21
C TYR A 57 1.20 2.17 -19.35
N TYR A 58 0.89 1.78 -20.58
CA TYR A 58 1.71 2.09 -21.76
C TYR A 58 1.83 3.58 -22.07
N ASP A 59 0.76 4.36 -21.88
CA ASP A 59 0.78 5.81 -22.13
C ASP A 59 1.93 6.45 -21.34
N TYR A 60 2.02 6.15 -20.03
CA TYR A 60 3.10 6.64 -19.17
C TYR A 60 4.47 6.16 -19.62
N VAL A 61 4.63 4.88 -19.96
CA VAL A 61 5.93 4.32 -20.37
C VAL A 61 6.43 4.98 -21.68
N ASN A 62 5.53 5.25 -22.63
CA ASN A 62 5.86 5.91 -23.88
C ASN A 62 6.17 7.40 -23.70
N ASP A 63 5.38 8.10 -22.87
CA ASP A 63 5.61 9.51 -22.55
C ASP A 63 6.93 9.67 -21.78
N LEU A 64 7.25 8.75 -20.88
CA LEU A 64 8.53 8.71 -20.17
C LEU A 64 9.70 8.51 -21.15
N GLY A 65 9.60 7.56 -22.08
CA GLY A 65 10.63 7.35 -23.10
C GLY A 65 10.88 8.60 -23.96
N THR A 66 9.80 9.30 -24.35
CA THR A 66 9.87 10.56 -25.09
C THR A 66 10.55 11.65 -24.26
N LEU A 67 10.12 11.83 -23.01
CA LEU A 67 10.70 12.82 -22.10
C LEU A 67 12.20 12.57 -21.86
N LEU A 68 12.60 11.32 -21.58
CA LEU A 68 13.99 10.96 -21.35
C LEU A 68 14.85 11.23 -22.58
N LYS A 69 14.34 10.92 -23.78
CA LYS A 69 15.04 11.16 -25.04
C LYS A 69 15.33 12.66 -25.25
N ASP A 70 14.41 13.52 -24.88
CA ASP A 70 14.53 14.97 -25.06
C ASP A 70 15.21 15.68 -23.88
N THR A 71 15.56 14.95 -22.81
CA THR A 71 16.16 15.51 -21.60
C THR A 71 17.67 15.28 -21.57
N PRO A 72 18.50 16.31 -21.31
CA PRO A 72 19.93 16.14 -21.15
C PRO A 72 20.28 15.16 -20.03
N MET A 73 21.29 14.29 -20.25
CA MET A 73 21.73 13.28 -19.28
C MET A 73 22.02 13.88 -17.89
N ARG A 74 22.67 15.05 -17.83
CA ARG A 74 22.93 15.76 -16.56
C ARG A 74 21.66 16.04 -15.77
N THR A 75 20.58 16.43 -16.44
CA THR A 75 19.29 16.72 -15.79
C THR A 75 18.66 15.45 -15.23
N ILE A 76 18.70 14.34 -15.98
CA ILE A 76 18.22 13.03 -15.53
C ILE A 76 19.00 12.57 -14.29
N VAL A 77 20.33 12.64 -14.34
CA VAL A 77 21.20 12.28 -13.22
C VAL A 77 20.94 13.14 -11.99
N ASN A 78 20.78 14.46 -12.16
CA ASN A 78 20.45 15.37 -11.06
C ASN A 78 19.09 15.04 -10.45
N TYR A 79 18.09 14.72 -11.29
CA TYR A 79 16.76 14.34 -10.82
C TYR A 79 16.80 13.06 -9.98
N VAL A 80 17.51 12.02 -10.44
CA VAL A 80 17.66 10.76 -9.68
C VAL A 80 18.40 10.98 -8.36
N HIS A 81 19.49 11.76 -8.37
CA HIS A 81 20.21 12.08 -7.12
C HIS A 81 19.36 12.92 -6.17
N TRP A 82 18.55 13.84 -6.69
CA TRP A 82 17.65 14.63 -5.86
C TRP A 82 16.62 13.76 -5.16
N HIS A 83 15.99 12.82 -5.87
CA HIS A 83 15.06 11.84 -5.25
C HIS A 83 15.74 11.03 -4.15
N PHE A 84 16.95 10.54 -4.39
CA PHE A 84 17.72 9.84 -3.37
C PHE A 84 17.97 10.74 -2.14
N VAL A 85 18.43 11.97 -2.34
CA VAL A 85 18.68 12.89 -1.23
C VAL A 85 17.39 13.22 -0.49
N SER A 86 16.28 13.49 -1.20
CA SER A 86 15.00 13.84 -0.58
C SER A 86 14.41 12.70 0.25
N ASP A 87 14.63 11.45 -0.15
CA ASP A 87 14.14 10.28 0.59
C ASP A 87 14.88 10.08 1.93
N PHE A 88 16.13 10.52 2.03
CA PHE A 88 16.97 10.30 3.22
C PHE A 88 17.29 11.57 4.00
N ILE A 89 16.84 12.75 3.55
CA ILE A 89 17.19 14.04 4.14
C ILE A 89 16.87 14.10 5.64
N ASP A 90 15.72 13.56 6.05
CA ASP A 90 15.24 13.49 7.44
C ASP A 90 16.15 12.64 8.36
N ALA A 91 16.99 11.79 7.78
CA ALA A 91 17.87 10.85 8.47
C ALA A 91 19.35 11.29 8.53
N THR A 92 19.64 12.52 8.10
CA THR A 92 21.02 13.02 8.01
C THR A 92 21.40 13.84 9.24
N ASP A 93 21.79 15.11 9.05
CA ASP A 93 22.21 16.01 10.11
C ASP A 93 21.15 17.08 10.40
N ARG A 94 21.32 17.79 11.52
CA ARG A 94 20.40 18.87 11.92
C ARG A 94 20.30 19.98 10.88
N ARG A 95 21.36 20.23 10.11
CA ARG A 95 21.37 21.31 9.09
C ARG A 95 20.45 20.93 7.93
N MET A 96 20.49 19.69 7.46
CA MET A 96 19.58 19.20 6.42
C MET A 96 18.13 19.17 6.91
N ASN A 97 17.89 18.77 8.16
CA ASN A 97 16.55 18.81 8.75
C ASN A 97 15.99 20.24 8.85
N ASN A 98 16.84 21.24 9.10
CA ASN A 98 16.42 22.64 9.07
C ASN A 98 15.97 23.09 7.67
N TYR A 99 16.72 22.74 6.61
CA TYR A 99 16.31 23.05 5.24
C TYR A 99 15.00 22.37 4.86
N LEU A 100 14.80 21.12 5.31
CA LEU A 100 13.53 20.46 5.10
C LEU A 100 12.39 21.12 5.88
N LEU A 101 12.63 21.58 7.12
CA LEU A 101 11.62 22.32 7.89
C LEU A 101 11.25 23.64 7.20
N GLU A 102 12.22 24.37 6.64
CA GLU A 102 11.96 25.56 5.83
C GLU A 102 11.08 25.22 4.62
N PHE A 103 11.42 24.17 3.88
CA PHE A 103 10.60 23.69 2.77
C PHE A 103 9.18 23.28 3.21
N LYS A 104 9.06 22.53 4.31
CA LYS A 104 7.76 22.10 4.89
C LYS A 104 6.94 23.30 5.39
N ARG A 105 7.59 24.37 5.87
CA ARG A 105 6.94 25.61 6.28
C ARG A 105 6.30 26.33 5.10
N GLU A 106 7.04 26.50 4.02
CA GLU A 106 6.54 27.18 2.81
C GLU A 106 5.48 26.35 2.07
N THR A 107 5.65 25.03 2.03
CA THR A 107 4.77 24.14 1.25
C THR A 107 3.51 23.73 2.01
N TYR A 108 3.65 23.44 3.30
CA TYR A 108 2.59 22.83 4.13
C TYR A 108 2.20 23.67 5.35
N GLY A 109 2.83 24.83 5.58
CA GLY A 109 2.56 25.68 6.74
C GLY A 109 3.07 25.13 8.08
N ILE A 110 3.92 24.10 8.06
CA ILE A 110 4.46 23.46 9.28
C ILE A 110 5.46 24.40 9.94
N ARG A 111 5.16 24.84 11.17
CA ARG A 111 5.97 25.87 11.86
C ARG A 111 7.18 25.30 12.59
N GLU A 112 7.01 24.12 13.18
CA GLU A 112 8.01 23.44 14.01
C GLU A 112 7.97 21.92 13.76
N ASN A 113 9.12 21.29 13.94
CA ASN A 113 9.22 19.83 13.94
C ASN A 113 8.59 19.27 15.20
N ARG A 114 8.14 18.01 15.12
CA ARG A 114 7.62 17.33 16.31
C ARG A 114 8.77 17.03 17.26
N PRO A 115 8.50 16.77 18.56
CA PRO A 115 9.51 16.25 19.46
C PRO A 115 10.19 15.02 18.86
N LEU A 116 11.52 14.92 18.99
CA LEU A 116 12.31 13.86 18.34
C LEU A 116 11.79 12.46 18.63
N TRP A 117 11.30 12.21 19.84
CA TRP A 117 10.73 10.90 20.20
C TRP A 117 9.48 10.57 19.38
N GLU A 118 8.64 11.55 19.04
CA GLU A 118 7.46 11.35 18.17
C GLU A 118 7.89 11.08 16.74
N GLU A 119 8.91 11.78 16.26
CA GLU A 119 9.48 11.54 14.94
C GLU A 119 10.09 10.14 14.84
N CYS A 120 10.85 9.71 15.85
CA CYS A 120 11.39 8.35 15.91
C CYS A 120 10.29 7.29 15.94
N VAL A 121 9.21 7.50 16.71
CA VAL A 121 8.07 6.58 16.76
C VAL A 121 7.31 6.55 15.43
N GLY A 122 7.18 7.69 14.75
CA GLY A 122 6.53 7.78 13.44
C GLY A 122 7.38 7.25 12.28
N ALA A 123 8.70 7.43 12.35
CA ALA A 123 9.66 6.87 11.40
C ALA A 123 9.92 5.39 11.63
N MET A 124 9.57 4.87 12.81
CA MET A 124 9.70 3.46 13.13
C MET A 124 8.69 2.66 12.31
N HIS A 125 9.17 2.14 11.18
CA HIS A 125 8.40 1.23 10.34
C HIS A 125 8.13 -0.16 10.98
N LEU A 126 8.49 -0.35 12.25
CA LEU A 126 8.27 -1.54 13.05
C LEU A 126 6.90 -1.52 13.76
N HIS A 127 5.90 -0.86 13.19
CA HIS A 127 4.53 -0.82 13.70
C HIS A 127 3.96 -2.21 13.98
N HIS A 128 4.25 -3.19 13.12
CA HIS A 128 3.86 -4.57 13.37
C HIS A 128 4.64 -5.18 14.56
N ALA A 129 5.91 -4.85 14.80
CA ALA A 129 6.68 -5.38 15.93
C ALA A 129 6.17 -4.89 17.30
N VAL A 130 5.66 -3.66 17.38
CA VAL A 130 5.11 -3.10 18.62
C VAL A 130 3.62 -3.43 18.83
N ALA A 131 2.95 -3.92 17.80
CA ALA A 131 1.52 -4.21 17.84
C ALA A 131 1.11 -5.22 18.94
N PRO A 132 1.86 -6.32 19.24
CA PRO A 132 1.47 -7.25 20.31
C PRO A 132 1.29 -6.57 21.67
N GLU A 133 2.22 -5.72 22.07
CA GLU A 133 2.15 -4.97 23.33
C GLU A 133 1.02 -3.93 23.31
N PHE A 134 0.81 -3.29 22.16
CA PHE A 134 -0.31 -2.37 21.98
C PHE A 134 -1.67 -3.07 22.14
N ILE A 135 -1.83 -4.20 21.47
CA ILE A 135 -3.04 -5.03 21.50
C ILE A 135 -3.34 -5.47 22.93
N LYS A 136 -2.34 -6.01 23.64
CA LYS A 136 -2.48 -6.48 25.03
C LYS A 136 -2.95 -5.38 25.97
N LYS A 137 -2.52 -4.14 25.76
CA LYS A 137 -2.83 -3.00 26.63
C LYS A 137 -4.20 -2.37 26.35
N TYR A 138 -4.58 -2.26 25.09
CA TYR A 138 -5.72 -1.42 24.69
C TYR A 138 -6.93 -2.19 24.15
N PHE A 139 -6.81 -3.49 23.90
CA PHE A 139 -7.91 -4.26 23.32
C PHE A 139 -8.53 -5.28 24.27
N THR A 140 -9.85 -5.41 24.15
CA THR A 140 -10.65 -6.42 24.86
C THR A 140 -11.58 -7.12 23.89
N ASN A 141 -11.91 -8.39 24.15
CA ASN A 141 -12.83 -9.17 23.31
C ASN A 141 -14.18 -8.49 23.09
N ARG A 142 -14.65 -7.71 24.07
CA ARG A 142 -15.91 -6.94 23.98
C ARG A 142 -15.93 -5.98 22.79
N VAL A 143 -14.79 -5.34 22.50
CA VAL A 143 -14.69 -4.39 21.37
C VAL A 143 -14.73 -5.13 20.03
N LYS A 144 -14.09 -6.31 19.95
CA LYS A 144 -14.19 -7.20 18.78
C LYS A 144 -15.63 -7.55 18.47
N ASP A 145 -16.37 -8.03 19.47
CA ASP A 145 -17.73 -8.51 19.31
C ASP A 145 -18.69 -7.38 18.89
N ALA A 146 -18.50 -6.18 19.44
CA ALA A 146 -19.27 -5.00 19.04
C ALA A 146 -19.02 -4.62 17.57
N ALA A 147 -17.76 -4.63 17.14
CA ALA A 147 -17.38 -4.34 15.76
C ALA A 147 -17.92 -5.38 14.78
N VAL A 148 -17.86 -6.68 15.13
CA VAL A 148 -18.46 -7.77 14.34
C VAL A 148 -19.96 -7.55 14.17
N LYS A 149 -20.68 -7.27 15.26
CA LYS A 149 -22.13 -7.00 15.22
C LYS A 149 -22.47 -5.80 14.34
N MET A 150 -21.67 -4.74 14.42
CA MET A 150 -21.85 -3.54 13.61
C MET A 150 -21.68 -3.85 12.11
N ILE A 151 -20.60 -4.53 11.71
CA ILE A 151 -20.35 -4.87 10.31
C ILE A 151 -21.44 -5.81 9.77
N THR A 152 -21.89 -6.79 10.56
CA THR A 152 -23.01 -7.66 10.18
C THR A 152 -24.29 -6.85 9.96
N SER A 153 -24.62 -5.95 10.88
CA SER A 153 -25.83 -5.09 10.76
C SER A 153 -25.75 -4.18 9.55
N LEU A 154 -24.57 -3.63 9.26
CA LEU A 154 -24.32 -2.81 8.07
C LEU A 154 -24.51 -3.61 6.78
N LYS A 155 -24.00 -4.84 6.71
CA LYS A 155 -24.21 -5.71 5.54
C LYS A 155 -25.70 -5.99 5.31
N THR A 156 -26.44 -6.31 6.37
CA THR A 156 -27.90 -6.55 6.28
C THR A 156 -28.64 -5.30 5.81
N THR A 157 -28.31 -4.14 6.36
CA THR A 157 -28.93 -2.87 5.94
C THR A 157 -28.61 -2.56 4.48
N MET A 158 -27.36 -2.75 4.07
CA MET A 158 -26.94 -2.52 2.68
C MET A 158 -27.65 -3.48 1.71
N GLU A 159 -27.84 -4.75 2.09
CA GLU A 159 -28.63 -5.70 1.29
C GLU A 159 -30.07 -5.21 1.06
N HIS A 160 -30.71 -4.68 2.11
CA HIS A 160 -32.05 -4.10 2.02
C HIS A 160 -32.09 -2.89 1.06
N GLU A 161 -31.19 -1.92 1.24
CA GLU A 161 -31.10 -0.73 0.39
C GLU A 161 -30.86 -1.09 -1.10
N ILE A 162 -30.06 -2.12 -1.37
CA ILE A 162 -29.82 -2.61 -2.75
C ILE A 162 -31.09 -3.22 -3.33
N LEU A 163 -31.87 -3.97 -2.55
CA LEU A 163 -33.11 -4.58 -3.02
C LEU A 163 -34.17 -3.53 -3.35
N GLU A 164 -34.26 -2.47 -2.54
CA GLU A 164 -35.21 -1.35 -2.74
C GLU A 164 -34.79 -0.36 -3.83
N ALA A 165 -33.52 -0.37 -4.26
CA ALA A 165 -33.02 0.56 -5.26
C ALA A 165 -33.71 0.37 -6.63
N ASN A 166 -34.58 1.30 -7.01
CA ASN A 166 -35.30 1.26 -8.30
C ASN A 166 -34.43 1.59 -9.52
N TRP A 167 -33.23 2.12 -9.32
CA TRP A 167 -32.29 2.48 -10.39
C TRP A 167 -31.35 1.34 -10.79
N ILE A 168 -31.42 0.20 -10.10
CA ILE A 168 -30.63 -1.01 -10.38
C ILE A 168 -31.59 -2.08 -10.90
N ASP A 169 -31.26 -2.71 -12.04
CA ASP A 169 -32.03 -3.82 -12.55
C ASP A 169 -31.87 -5.09 -11.69
N ASP A 170 -32.83 -6.01 -11.80
CA ASP A 170 -32.87 -7.21 -10.97
C ASP A 170 -31.66 -8.15 -11.18
N TYR A 171 -31.06 -8.17 -12.37
CA TYR A 171 -29.88 -8.97 -12.62
C TYR A 171 -28.68 -8.39 -11.87
N THR A 172 -28.44 -7.09 -12.00
CA THR A 172 -27.36 -6.39 -11.30
C THR A 172 -27.53 -6.45 -9.78
N LYS A 173 -28.75 -6.31 -9.25
CA LYS A 173 -29.04 -6.50 -7.81
C LYS A 173 -28.55 -7.85 -7.31
N ARG A 174 -28.84 -8.94 -8.03
CA ARG A 174 -28.39 -10.30 -7.64
C ARG A 174 -26.87 -10.42 -7.60
N VAL A 175 -26.17 -9.81 -8.56
CA VAL A 175 -24.70 -9.80 -8.62
C VAL A 175 -24.12 -9.01 -7.44
N ILE A 176 -24.62 -7.82 -7.16
CA ILE A 176 -24.17 -6.99 -6.04
C ILE A 176 -24.41 -7.69 -4.70
N ILE A 177 -25.58 -8.29 -4.50
CA ILE A 177 -25.92 -9.02 -3.26
C ILE A 177 -24.98 -10.22 -3.07
N ARG A 178 -24.68 -10.98 -4.12
CA ARG A 178 -23.70 -12.07 -4.05
C ARG A 178 -22.33 -11.54 -3.59
N LYS A 179 -21.85 -10.45 -4.22
CA LYS A 179 -20.58 -9.82 -3.86
C LYS A 179 -20.58 -9.34 -2.41
N LEU A 180 -21.66 -8.72 -1.93
CA LEU A 180 -21.83 -8.23 -0.56
C LEU A 180 -21.78 -9.37 0.46
N LYS A 181 -22.49 -10.48 0.20
CA LYS A 181 -22.49 -11.68 1.05
C LYS A 181 -21.11 -12.30 1.12
N ASP A 182 -20.38 -12.31 0.00
CA ASP A 182 -19.04 -12.88 -0.08
C ASP A 182 -17.96 -12.03 0.62
N ILE A 183 -18.23 -10.79 1.04
CA ILE A 183 -17.21 -9.93 1.69
C ILE A 183 -16.66 -10.60 2.96
N ILE A 184 -15.33 -10.72 3.06
CA ILE A 184 -14.66 -11.16 4.30
C ILE A 184 -14.36 -9.94 5.18
N ALA A 185 -14.72 -10.00 6.46
CA ALA A 185 -14.43 -8.94 7.42
C ALA A 185 -13.26 -9.35 8.34
N LEU A 186 -12.15 -8.63 8.23
CA LEU A 186 -10.96 -8.75 9.07
C LEU A 186 -11.00 -7.62 10.10
N ILE A 187 -11.22 -7.95 11.38
CA ILE A 187 -11.51 -6.96 12.43
C ILE A 187 -10.47 -7.03 13.54
N GLY A 188 -9.84 -5.89 13.81
CA GLY A 188 -8.83 -5.70 14.83
C GLY A 188 -7.44 -6.02 14.31
N TYR A 189 -7.01 -7.27 14.48
CA TYR A 189 -5.68 -7.72 14.12
C TYR A 189 -5.66 -9.24 13.84
N PRO A 190 -4.70 -9.73 13.03
CA PRO A 190 -4.51 -11.15 12.79
C PRO A 190 -4.05 -11.91 14.04
N GLU A 191 -4.47 -13.16 14.17
CA GLU A 191 -4.20 -13.98 15.35
C GLU A 191 -2.71 -14.22 15.62
N TRP A 192 -1.88 -14.23 14.56
CA TRP A 192 -0.43 -14.40 14.64
C TRP A 192 0.29 -13.28 15.41
N TYR A 193 -0.37 -12.16 15.73
CA TYR A 193 0.20 -11.18 16.68
C TYR A 193 0.33 -11.69 18.10
N SER A 194 -0.40 -12.76 18.45
CA SER A 194 -0.29 -13.41 19.75
C SER A 194 0.84 -14.47 19.77
N ASP A 195 1.45 -14.74 18.62
CA ASP A 195 2.49 -15.75 18.44
C ASP A 195 3.88 -15.08 18.41
N GLY A 196 4.61 -15.18 19.52
CA GLY A 196 5.96 -14.61 19.65
C GLY A 196 6.99 -15.26 18.72
N GLU A 197 6.82 -16.54 18.39
CA GLU A 197 7.72 -17.28 17.49
C GLU A 197 7.51 -16.83 16.04
N PHE A 198 6.25 -16.62 15.65
CA PHE A 198 5.92 -16.04 14.36
C PHE A 198 6.54 -14.64 14.20
N MET A 199 6.43 -13.80 15.22
CA MET A 199 7.01 -12.44 15.18
C MET A 199 8.53 -12.47 15.09
N ALA A 200 9.22 -13.33 15.87
CA ALA A 200 10.67 -13.49 15.75
C ALA A 200 11.09 -13.96 14.35
N THR A 201 10.33 -14.91 13.79
CA THR A 201 10.54 -15.40 12.42
C THR A 201 10.25 -14.32 11.38
N ALA A 202 9.26 -13.43 11.59
CA ALA A 202 8.92 -12.39 10.64
C ALA A 202 10.04 -11.35 10.44
N TYR A 203 10.91 -11.18 11.44
CA TYR A 203 12.00 -10.20 11.44
C TYR A 203 13.40 -10.82 11.44
N TRP A 204 13.51 -12.12 11.18
CA TRP A 204 14.77 -12.87 11.34
C TRP A 204 15.92 -12.35 10.47
N ASP A 205 15.63 -11.81 9.28
CA ASP A 205 16.60 -11.26 8.33
C ASP A 205 16.80 -9.74 8.49
N LEU A 206 16.18 -9.11 9.49
CA LEU A 206 16.37 -7.70 9.80
C LEU A 206 17.51 -7.51 10.83
N SER A 207 18.55 -6.80 10.43
CA SER A 207 19.66 -6.42 11.32
C SER A 207 19.59 -4.95 11.69
N ILE A 208 19.65 -4.64 12.98
CA ILE A 208 19.61 -3.27 13.53
C ILE A 208 20.88 -3.03 14.34
N THR A 209 21.48 -1.86 14.15
CA THR A 209 22.72 -1.39 14.76
C THR A 209 22.48 -0.10 15.55
N SER A 210 23.53 0.49 16.13
CA SER A 210 23.46 1.82 16.74
C SER A 210 23.45 2.97 15.72
N ASN A 211 23.75 2.72 14.44
CA ASN A 211 23.75 3.74 13.40
C ASN A 211 22.35 3.85 12.76
N TYR A 212 21.72 5.00 12.93
CA TYR A 212 20.37 5.27 12.45
C TYR A 212 20.23 5.16 10.91
N LEU A 213 21.20 5.68 10.15
CA LEU A 213 21.14 5.65 8.70
C LEU A 213 21.31 4.22 8.16
N ASP A 214 22.21 3.44 8.75
CA ASP A 214 22.38 2.03 8.41
C ASP A 214 21.11 1.23 8.70
N ASN A 215 20.40 1.55 9.79
CA ASN A 215 19.13 0.92 10.13
C ASN A 215 18.04 1.21 9.11
N ILE A 216 17.97 2.44 8.58
CA ILE A 216 17.04 2.80 7.52
C ILE A 216 17.33 1.99 6.25
N PHE A 217 18.60 1.90 5.83
CA PHE A 217 18.95 1.09 4.67
C PHE A 217 18.68 -0.40 4.89
N SER A 218 18.97 -0.92 6.08
CA SER A 218 18.64 -2.30 6.47
C SER A 218 17.14 -2.57 6.36
N TRP A 219 16.33 -1.65 6.89
CA TRP A 219 14.87 -1.73 6.81
C TRP A 219 14.34 -1.73 5.37
N TRP A 220 14.81 -0.83 4.52
CA TRP A 220 14.38 -0.77 3.12
C TRP A 220 14.74 -2.04 2.35
N ARG A 221 15.93 -2.63 2.60
CA ARG A 221 16.31 -3.92 2.00
C ARG A 221 15.42 -5.05 2.49
N PHE A 222 15.15 -5.12 3.80
CA PHE A 222 14.25 -6.10 4.40
C PHE A 222 12.84 -6.03 3.79
N ILE A 223 12.25 -4.83 3.68
CA ILE A 223 10.93 -4.65 3.07
C ILE A 223 10.93 -4.97 1.57
N ALA A 224 11.96 -4.54 0.83
CA ALA A 224 12.10 -4.89 -0.58
C ALA A 224 12.14 -6.42 -0.78
N GLY A 225 12.91 -7.14 0.03
CA GLY A 225 12.99 -8.59 -0.02
C GLY A 225 11.67 -9.27 0.33
N ASN A 226 10.99 -8.82 1.39
CA ASN A 226 9.68 -9.33 1.77
C ASN A 226 8.62 -9.10 0.69
N LYS A 227 8.58 -7.90 0.08
CA LYS A 227 7.67 -7.60 -1.03
C LYS A 227 8.00 -8.41 -2.28
N ALA A 228 9.28 -8.58 -2.61
CA ALA A 228 9.70 -9.40 -3.73
C ALA A 228 9.22 -10.86 -3.56
N ARG A 229 9.42 -11.45 -2.38
CA ARG A 229 8.98 -12.82 -2.05
C ARG A 229 7.47 -13.01 -2.15
N GLN A 230 6.67 -11.96 -1.95
CA GLN A 230 5.21 -12.05 -2.09
C GLN A 230 4.75 -12.42 -3.50
N LEU A 231 5.55 -12.15 -4.55
CA LEU A 231 5.21 -12.52 -5.92
C LEU A 231 4.92 -14.03 -6.10
N ARG A 232 5.60 -14.89 -5.34
CA ARG A 232 5.41 -16.35 -5.37
C ARG A 232 4.57 -16.87 -4.21
N SER A 233 4.14 -15.98 -3.33
CA SER A 233 3.23 -16.34 -2.23
C SER A 233 1.81 -16.49 -2.76
N LYS A 234 1.01 -17.33 -2.09
CA LYS A 234 -0.41 -17.46 -2.42
C LYS A 234 -1.16 -16.28 -1.84
N ASP A 235 -1.77 -15.47 -2.71
CA ASP A 235 -2.74 -14.48 -2.27
C ASP A 235 -3.93 -15.19 -1.62
N THR A 236 -4.22 -14.80 -0.39
CA THR A 236 -5.39 -15.28 0.34
C THR A 236 -6.32 -14.12 0.62
N ARG A 237 -7.63 -14.35 0.53
CA ARG A 237 -8.63 -13.32 0.85
C ARG A 237 -8.61 -12.92 2.34
N THR A 238 -7.85 -13.64 3.16
CA THR A 238 -7.59 -13.39 4.59
C THR A 238 -6.33 -12.58 4.84
N LEU A 239 -5.65 -12.10 3.78
CA LEU A 239 -4.50 -11.22 3.91
C LEU A 239 -4.93 -9.85 4.47
N TRP A 240 -4.34 -9.48 5.60
CA TRP A 240 -4.56 -8.22 6.28
C TRP A 240 -3.86 -7.07 5.56
N TYR A 241 -4.45 -5.87 5.66
CA TYR A 241 -3.88 -4.65 5.09
C TYR A 241 -3.77 -3.57 6.16
N GLY A 242 -2.60 -2.95 6.23
CA GLY A 242 -2.22 -2.02 7.29
C GLY A 242 -1.75 -2.73 8.56
N ASP A 243 -1.08 -1.97 9.42
CA ASP A 243 -0.67 -2.41 10.75
C ASP A 243 -1.77 -2.13 11.80
N PRO A 244 -1.85 -2.89 12.90
CA PRO A 244 -2.88 -2.69 13.93
C PRO A 244 -2.85 -1.31 14.59
N VAL A 245 -1.69 -0.64 14.64
CA VAL A 245 -1.55 0.64 15.33
C VAL A 245 -1.97 1.85 14.48
N THR A 246 -2.45 1.61 13.26
CA THR A 246 -3.04 2.63 12.38
C THR A 246 -4.53 2.83 12.66
N VAL A 247 -4.96 4.09 12.85
CA VAL A 247 -6.37 4.48 13.01
C VAL A 247 -7.05 4.52 11.63
N ASN A 248 -7.42 3.37 11.08
CA ASN A 248 -8.09 3.33 9.78
C ASN A 248 -8.91 2.03 9.52
N ALA A 249 -9.65 2.04 8.42
CA ALA A 249 -10.27 0.87 7.81
C ALA A 249 -10.14 0.92 6.28
N PHE A 250 -10.07 -0.25 5.65
CA PHE A 250 -9.77 -0.41 4.23
C PHE A 250 -10.70 -1.42 3.58
N TYR A 251 -10.95 -1.26 2.28
CA TYR A 251 -11.60 -2.27 1.44
C TYR A 251 -10.65 -2.65 0.30
N ARG A 252 -10.37 -3.95 0.13
CA ARG A 252 -9.57 -4.46 -0.98
C ARG A 252 -10.49 -5.08 -2.03
N ILE A 253 -10.62 -4.39 -3.16
CA ILE A 253 -11.53 -4.75 -4.25
C ILE A 253 -11.24 -6.16 -4.79
N PHE A 254 -9.97 -6.47 -5.08
CA PHE A 254 -9.58 -7.76 -5.66
C PHE A 254 -9.71 -8.96 -4.71
N LEU A 255 -9.55 -8.74 -3.39
CA LEU A 255 -9.74 -9.80 -2.39
C LEU A 255 -11.18 -9.88 -1.87
N ASN A 256 -12.00 -8.88 -2.20
CA ASN A 256 -13.33 -8.65 -1.65
C ASN A 256 -13.32 -8.81 -0.11
N ASN A 257 -12.43 -8.07 0.56
CA ASN A 257 -12.33 -8.06 2.01
C ASN A 257 -12.34 -6.62 2.56
N ILE A 258 -12.82 -6.48 3.79
CA ILE A 258 -12.75 -5.26 4.59
C ILE A 258 -11.76 -5.53 5.72
N THR A 259 -10.77 -4.65 5.89
CA THR A 259 -9.88 -4.66 7.05
C THR A 259 -10.21 -3.46 7.92
N SER A 260 -10.67 -3.71 9.14
CA SER A 260 -10.88 -2.66 10.14
C SER A 260 -9.87 -2.84 11.26
N LEU A 261 -8.96 -1.89 11.42
CA LEU A 261 -7.84 -2.03 12.35
C LEU A 261 -8.22 -1.68 13.78
N ILE A 262 -7.43 -2.19 14.73
CA ILE A 262 -7.76 -2.12 16.14
C ILE A 262 -7.79 -0.70 16.71
N MET A 263 -6.91 0.16 16.21
CA MET A 263 -6.82 1.55 16.65
C MET A 263 -8.03 2.42 16.29
N LEU A 264 -8.88 1.96 15.39
CA LEU A 264 -10.14 2.64 15.10
C LEU A 264 -11.12 2.63 16.30
N TYR A 265 -10.92 1.66 17.20
CA TYR A 265 -11.79 1.40 18.35
C TYR A 265 -11.18 1.81 19.69
N SER A 266 -9.93 2.29 19.72
CA SER A 266 -9.26 2.76 20.94
C SER A 266 -9.51 4.27 21.13
N GLY A 267 -9.89 4.66 22.35
CA GLY A 267 -10.19 6.06 22.70
C GLY A 267 -11.62 6.52 22.37
N PRO A 268 -11.96 7.80 22.61
CA PRO A 268 -13.23 8.39 22.22
C PRO A 268 -13.23 8.66 20.70
N SER A 269 -12.96 7.62 19.90
CA SER A 269 -13.08 7.68 18.45
C SER A 269 -14.53 8.03 18.09
N PRO A 270 -14.78 8.98 17.17
CA PRO A 270 -16.13 9.33 16.72
C PRO A 270 -16.92 8.11 16.23
N VAL A 271 -16.25 7.01 15.89
CA VAL A 271 -16.85 5.73 15.49
C VAL A 271 -17.68 5.08 16.60
N THR A 272 -17.40 5.39 17.88
CA THR A 272 -18.27 4.99 19.00
C THR A 272 -19.57 5.81 19.07
N LYS A 273 -19.70 6.89 18.28
CA LYS A 273 -20.86 7.80 18.24
C LYS A 273 -21.49 7.99 16.85
N PHE A 274 -20.81 7.62 15.76
CA PHE A 274 -21.29 7.84 14.38
C PHE A 274 -20.93 6.67 13.44
N PRO A 275 -21.81 6.31 12.49
CA PRO A 275 -21.49 5.33 11.46
C PRO A 275 -20.32 5.81 10.57
N MET A 276 -19.43 4.89 10.18
CA MET A 276 -18.17 5.20 9.50
C MET A 276 -18.36 5.93 8.15
N PRO A 277 -17.62 7.03 7.88
CA PRO A 277 -17.54 7.68 6.56
C PRO A 277 -16.98 6.80 5.44
N SER A 278 -16.22 5.77 5.77
CA SER A 278 -15.60 4.83 4.80
C SER A 278 -16.63 4.00 4.02
N ILE A 279 -17.88 3.93 4.47
CA ILE A 279 -18.96 3.21 3.79
C ILE A 279 -19.51 4.00 2.61
N HIS A 280 -19.53 5.34 2.71
CA HIS A 280 -19.86 6.21 1.57
C HIS A 280 -18.87 5.99 0.39
N TRP A 281 -17.62 5.64 0.70
CA TRP A 281 -16.62 5.24 -0.27
C TRP A 281 -16.87 3.86 -0.89
N VAL A 282 -17.33 2.87 -0.09
CA VAL A 282 -17.73 1.55 -0.62
C VAL A 282 -18.91 1.67 -1.58
N PHE A 283 -19.92 2.51 -1.28
CA PHE A 283 -21.00 2.84 -2.20
C PHE A 283 -20.48 3.48 -3.50
N SER A 284 -19.49 4.37 -3.41
CA SER A 284 -18.88 5.02 -4.58
C SER A 284 -18.09 4.02 -5.44
N MET A 285 -17.38 3.08 -4.83
CA MET A 285 -16.66 2.01 -5.54
C MET A 285 -17.60 0.96 -6.16
N MET A 286 -18.73 0.65 -5.52
CA MET A 286 -19.73 -0.26 -6.09
C MET A 286 -20.48 0.37 -7.28
N LYS A 287 -20.69 1.69 -7.27
CA LYS A 287 -21.20 2.44 -8.44
C LYS A 287 -20.27 2.33 -9.66
N MET A 288 -18.96 2.32 -9.47
CA MET A 288 -17.99 2.18 -10.57
C MET A 288 -17.96 0.77 -11.17
N ALA A 289 -18.38 -0.25 -10.42
CA ALA A 289 -18.40 -1.64 -10.89
C ALA A 289 -19.69 -2.02 -11.63
N GLY A 290 -20.71 -1.15 -11.64
CA GLY A 290 -21.99 -1.37 -12.32
C GLY A 290 -22.23 -0.44 -13.50
N SER A 291 -21.21 0.31 -13.95
CA SER A 291 -21.31 1.24 -15.09
C SER A 291 -20.47 0.78 -16.29
N GLU A 292 -20.19 -0.52 -16.40
CA GLU A 292 -19.55 -1.12 -17.56
C GLU A 292 -20.54 -2.07 -18.25
N ASP A 293 -21.53 -1.45 -18.90
CA ASP A 293 -22.12 -1.93 -20.16
C ASP A 293 -21.79 -0.89 -21.24
#